data_AF-A0A0A9Z8M1-F1
#
_entry.id   AF-A0A0A9Z8M1-F1
#
_cell.length_a   1.000
_cell.length_b   1.000
_cell.length_c   1.000
_cell.angle_alpha   90.00
_cell.angle_beta   90.00
_cell.angle_gamma   90.00
#
_symmetry.space_group_name_H-M   'P 1'
#
loop_
_entity.id
_entity.type
_entity.pdbx_description
1 polymer ?
#
loop_
_entity_poly.entity_id
_entity_poly.type
_entity_poly.pdbx_seq_one_letter_code
_entity_poly.pdbx_strand_id
1 'polypeptide(L)'
;MSFVQKYQVNYLKRDELEFELRIRDQPVSGKSVDQLRASLRQALSNNITPIESIVTFLNAELELQLCSQKIHALQARVEDMDDTDDSNSILKAQTALWHLYRRVAMLSCGPQLKERQSTYQEALALLGDKLNRLANVERDTGSGRTTPPPTSPLQQSHHPVQDRRTYYGMNTTPPLPTVSLSSAEANRDLTVGAQALADRFHATDKFLRNLNCDLRQTMLNGVFLTTEQNSDLMEAVRSVVRAEIAHLTAPMHSTEEELSALTADIDNLRREVALTNARLATMTEAYNILQATGVRQDRHLATLTQVMQGVDDHLRAQSEHQMALLAEVRRLGEQLDATSTLRELQTDLRR
;
A
#
# COMPACT_ATOMS: atom_id res chain seq x y z
N MET A 1 -1.90 11.89 17.34
CA MET A 1 -2.08 13.08 16.46
C MET A 1 -3.57 13.30 16.23
N SER A 2 -4.06 14.51 16.55
CA SER A 2 -5.44 14.92 16.26
C SER A 2 -5.54 15.29 14.78
N PHE A 3 -6.08 14.38 13.97
CA PHE A 3 -6.24 14.62 12.53
C PHE A 3 -7.50 15.44 12.29
N VAL A 4 -7.32 16.69 11.83
CA VAL A 4 -8.40 17.61 11.48
C VAL A 4 -9.20 17.06 10.31
N GLN A 5 -10.49 16.87 10.55
CA GLN A 5 -11.42 16.31 9.58
C GLN A 5 -11.79 17.39 8.55
N LYS A 6 -11.35 17.21 7.30
CA LYS A 6 -11.49 18.22 6.22
C LYS A 6 -12.60 17.94 5.20
N TYR A 7 -13.39 16.88 5.39
CA TYR A 7 -14.45 16.49 4.44
C TYR A 7 -15.85 16.88 4.93
N GLN A 8 -16.73 17.27 4.02
CA GLN A 8 -18.12 17.60 4.35
C GLN A 8 -19.02 16.35 4.33
N VAL A 9 -19.60 16.00 5.47
CA VAL A 9 -20.46 14.80 5.64
C VAL A 9 -21.64 14.74 4.65
N ASN A 10 -22.13 15.91 4.20
CA ASN A 10 -23.27 15.99 3.27
C ASN A 10 -22.97 15.42 1.88
N TYR A 11 -21.72 15.50 1.44
CA TYR A 11 -21.32 15.07 0.10
C TYR A 11 -20.75 13.66 0.06
N LEU A 12 -20.61 13.00 1.22
CA LEU A 12 -20.21 11.59 1.26
C LEU A 12 -21.30 10.70 0.65
N LYS A 13 -20.84 9.72 -0.13
CA LYS A 13 -21.68 8.65 -0.68
C LYS A 13 -22.02 7.63 0.40
N ARG A 14 -23.01 6.78 0.12
CA ARG A 14 -23.48 5.74 1.05
C ARG A 14 -22.33 4.86 1.55
N ASP A 15 -21.50 4.38 0.65
CA ASP A 15 -20.41 3.46 1.00
C ASP A 15 -19.32 4.13 1.85
N GLU A 16 -19.10 5.43 1.65
CA GLU A 16 -18.14 6.25 2.41
C GLU A 16 -18.66 6.50 3.83
N LEU A 17 -19.96 6.75 3.96
CA LEU A 17 -20.62 6.85 5.26
C LEU A 17 -20.58 5.52 6.01
N GLU A 18 -20.86 4.41 5.34
CA GLU A 18 -20.80 3.07 5.93
C GLU A 18 -19.37 2.73 6.37
N PHE A 19 -18.36 3.06 5.58
CA PHE A 19 -16.96 2.89 5.94
C PHE A 19 -16.59 3.70 7.19
N GLU A 20 -16.90 5.00 7.22
CA GLU A 20 -16.57 5.89 8.34
C GLU A 20 -17.29 5.49 9.65
N LEU A 21 -18.51 4.98 9.55
CA LEU A 21 -19.24 4.46 10.71
C LEU A 21 -18.67 3.10 11.18
N ARG A 22 -18.33 2.21 10.24
CA ARG A 22 -17.76 0.89 10.54
C ARG A 22 -16.44 0.99 11.30
N ILE A 23 -15.52 1.88 10.89
CA ILE A 23 -14.24 2.07 11.59
C ILE A 23 -14.40 2.68 12.99
N ARG A 24 -15.59 3.17 13.36
CA ARG A 24 -15.95 3.74 14.67
C ARG A 24 -16.90 2.86 15.48
N ASP A 25 -17.07 1.60 15.06
CA ASP A 25 -17.99 0.64 15.67
C ASP A 25 -19.43 1.15 15.78
N GLN A 26 -19.88 1.90 14.77
CA GLN A 26 -21.24 2.42 14.71
C GLN A 26 -22.14 1.53 13.84
N PRO A 27 -23.40 1.32 14.22
CA PRO A 27 -24.30 0.47 13.46
C PRO A 27 -24.66 1.11 12.11
N VAL A 28 -24.51 0.34 11.04
CA VAL A 28 -24.77 0.76 9.64
C VAL A 28 -25.98 0.07 9.01
N SER A 29 -26.35 -1.13 9.46
CA SER A 29 -27.41 -1.94 8.83
C SER A 29 -28.79 -1.29 8.98
N GLY A 30 -29.59 -1.36 7.91
CA GLY A 30 -30.98 -0.88 7.89
C GLY A 30 -31.16 0.65 7.89
N LYS A 31 -30.08 1.44 7.87
CA LYS A 31 -30.14 2.90 7.90
C LYS A 31 -30.25 3.52 6.50
N SER A 32 -31.04 4.59 6.37
CA SER A 32 -31.06 5.46 5.20
C SER A 32 -29.81 6.36 5.15
N VAL A 33 -29.50 6.95 4.00
CA VAL A 33 -28.31 7.83 3.84
C VAL A 33 -28.36 9.01 4.82
N ASP A 34 -29.53 9.60 5.05
CA ASP A 34 -29.67 10.72 5.99
C ASP A 34 -29.51 10.28 7.45
N GLN A 35 -29.97 9.07 7.79
CA GLN A 35 -29.71 8.46 9.09
C GLN A 35 -28.22 8.13 9.30
N LEU A 36 -27.52 7.69 8.25
CA LEU A 36 -26.07 7.47 8.28
C LEU A 36 -25.32 8.80 8.46
N ARG A 37 -25.70 9.85 7.74
CA ARG A 37 -25.14 11.21 7.91
C ARG A 37 -25.37 11.74 9.33
N ALA A 38 -26.59 11.60 9.86
CA ALA A 38 -26.90 12.02 11.22
C ALA A 38 -26.06 11.25 12.25
N SER A 39 -25.96 9.93 12.10
CA SER A 39 -25.12 9.07 12.95
C SER A 39 -23.65 9.49 12.89
N LEU A 40 -23.12 9.78 11.70
CA LEU A 40 -21.73 10.22 11.55
C LEU A 40 -21.53 11.59 12.20
N ARG A 41 -22.42 12.58 11.95
CA ARG A 41 -22.32 13.89 12.61
C ARG A 41 -22.34 13.78 14.14
N GLN A 42 -23.20 12.91 14.68
CA GLN A 42 -23.28 12.65 16.12
C GLN A 42 -21.99 11.98 16.65
N ALA A 43 -21.45 11.01 15.92
CA ALA A 43 -20.20 10.36 16.30
C ALA A 43 -19.03 11.36 16.32
N LEU A 44 -18.98 12.27 15.35
CA LEU A 44 -17.96 13.31 15.26
C LEU A 44 -18.14 14.39 16.33
N SER A 45 -19.37 14.81 16.63
CA SER A 45 -19.63 15.75 17.73
C SER A 45 -19.23 15.16 19.09
N ASN A 46 -19.35 13.84 19.24
CA ASN A 46 -18.93 13.11 20.43
C ASN A 46 -17.44 12.76 20.44
N ASN A 47 -16.65 13.24 19.47
CA ASN A 47 -15.22 12.96 19.30
C ASN A 47 -14.88 11.45 19.23
N ILE A 48 -15.76 10.64 18.66
CA ILE A 48 -15.51 9.22 18.45
C ILE A 48 -14.48 9.06 17.32
N THR A 49 -13.27 8.62 17.68
CA THR A 49 -12.17 8.36 16.74
C THR A 49 -12.27 6.95 16.17
N PRO A 50 -11.67 6.68 14.98
CA PRO A 50 -11.53 5.32 14.48
C PRO A 50 -10.83 4.41 15.48
N ILE A 51 -11.30 3.17 15.58
CA ILE A 51 -10.75 2.15 16.46
C ILE A 51 -9.63 1.42 15.71
N GLU A 52 -8.42 1.46 16.27
CA GLU A 52 -7.22 0.89 15.64
C GLU A 52 -7.37 -0.62 15.35
N SER A 53 -7.93 -1.40 16.27
CA SER A 53 -8.16 -2.83 16.06
C SER A 53 -9.02 -3.08 14.82
N ILE A 54 -10.14 -2.37 14.67
CA ILE A 54 -11.02 -2.50 13.49
C ILE A 54 -10.28 -2.15 12.20
N VAL A 55 -9.47 -1.08 12.22
CA VAL A 55 -8.69 -0.64 11.06
C VAL A 55 -7.64 -1.69 10.67
N THR A 56 -6.96 -2.33 11.65
CA THR A 56 -5.99 -3.40 11.38
C THR A 56 -6.62 -4.69 10.84
N PHE A 57 -7.90 -4.95 11.16
CA PHE A 57 -8.64 -6.11 10.63
C PHE A 57 -9.24 -5.86 9.24
N LEU A 58 -9.11 -4.65 8.68
CA LEU A 58 -9.55 -4.40 7.31
C LEU A 58 -8.70 -5.19 6.32
N ASN A 59 -9.34 -5.75 5.30
CA ASN A 59 -8.63 -6.39 4.20
C ASN A 59 -7.96 -5.30 3.34
N ALA A 60 -6.68 -5.04 3.59
CA ALA A 60 -5.92 -3.98 2.93
C ALA A 60 -5.92 -4.11 1.40
N GLU A 61 -5.89 -5.33 0.85
CA GLU A 61 -5.88 -5.56 -0.60
C GLU A 61 -7.21 -5.16 -1.24
N LEU A 62 -8.33 -5.61 -0.67
CA LEU A 62 -9.67 -5.25 -1.15
C LEU A 62 -9.92 -3.74 -1.02
N GLU A 63 -9.51 -3.16 0.11
CA GLU A 63 -9.68 -1.73 0.37
C GLU A 63 -8.86 -0.87 -0.58
N LEU A 64 -7.61 -1.26 -0.88
CA LEU A 64 -6.79 -0.59 -1.90
C LEU A 64 -7.40 -0.71 -3.30
N GLN A 65 -7.96 -1.87 -3.65
CA GLN A 65 -8.64 -2.06 -4.94
C GLN A 65 -9.87 -1.14 -5.08
N LEU A 66 -10.67 -1.00 -4.02
CA LEU A 66 -11.81 -0.08 -3.98
C LEU A 66 -11.34 1.39 -4.07
N CYS A 67 -10.27 1.74 -3.35
CA CYS A 67 -9.66 3.06 -3.43
C CYS A 67 -9.16 3.36 -4.85
N SER A 68 -8.52 2.42 -5.52
CA SER A 68 -8.03 2.57 -6.90
C SER A 68 -9.16 2.95 -7.88
N GLN A 69 -10.27 2.21 -7.85
CA GLN A 69 -11.43 2.49 -8.71
C GLN A 69 -11.99 3.89 -8.46
N LYS A 70 -12.07 4.29 -7.19
CA LYS A 70 -12.56 5.62 -6.80
C LYS A 70 -11.60 6.74 -7.13
N ILE A 71 -10.29 6.50 -7.03
CA ILE A 71 -9.24 7.45 -7.44
C ILE A 71 -9.36 7.68 -8.93
N HIS A 72 -9.45 6.63 -9.76
CA HIS A 72 -9.64 6.78 -11.20
C HIS A 72 -10.92 7.53 -11.56
N ALA A 73 -12.04 7.24 -10.89
CA ALA A 73 -13.28 7.98 -11.09
C ALA A 73 -13.17 9.46 -10.68
N LEU A 74 -12.44 9.76 -9.61
CA LEU A 74 -12.17 11.13 -9.18
C LEU A 74 -11.22 11.84 -10.15
N GLN A 75 -10.20 11.16 -10.65
CA GLN A 75 -9.27 11.68 -11.65
C GLN A 75 -10.00 12.11 -12.91
N ALA A 76 -10.79 11.21 -13.51
CA ALA A 76 -11.57 11.51 -14.71
C ALA A 76 -12.49 12.73 -14.49
N ARG A 77 -13.19 12.75 -13.35
CA ARG A 77 -14.05 13.89 -13.00
C ARG A 77 -13.27 15.19 -12.86
N VAL A 78 -12.13 15.18 -12.15
CA VAL A 78 -11.33 16.39 -11.91
C VAL A 78 -10.59 16.83 -13.17
N GLU A 79 -10.31 15.91 -14.10
CA GLU A 79 -9.73 16.22 -15.41
C GLU A 79 -10.67 17.08 -16.24
N ASP A 80 -11.95 16.71 -16.28
CA ASP A 80 -13.03 17.41 -16.98
C ASP A 80 -13.45 18.73 -16.29
N MET A 81 -12.99 18.99 -15.06
CA MET A 81 -13.35 20.21 -14.33
C MET A 81 -12.54 21.43 -14.76
N ASP A 82 -13.23 22.56 -14.88
CA ASP A 82 -12.67 23.86 -15.27
C ASP A 82 -13.11 25.00 -14.32
N ASP A 83 -12.72 26.23 -14.65
CA ASP A 83 -13.01 27.42 -13.84
C ASP A 83 -14.49 27.85 -13.89
N THR A 84 -15.33 27.18 -14.68
CA THR A 84 -16.77 27.45 -14.81
C THR A 84 -17.65 26.53 -13.97
N ASP A 85 -17.06 25.47 -13.40
CA ASP A 85 -17.76 24.56 -12.50
C ASP A 85 -18.24 25.28 -11.24
N ASP A 86 -19.41 24.86 -10.74
CA ASP A 86 -19.96 25.41 -9.53
C ASP A 86 -19.14 25.03 -8.29
N SER A 87 -19.04 25.95 -7.33
CA SER A 87 -18.32 25.72 -6.08
C SER A 87 -18.78 24.45 -5.33
N ASN A 88 -20.05 24.03 -5.51
CA ASN A 88 -20.55 22.77 -4.95
C ASN A 88 -19.95 21.54 -5.63
N SER A 89 -19.65 21.57 -6.93
CA SER A 89 -18.97 20.48 -7.64
C SER A 89 -17.51 20.37 -7.21
N ILE A 90 -16.83 21.50 -7.00
CA ILE A 90 -15.48 21.56 -6.42
C ILE A 90 -15.49 20.99 -4.99
N LEU A 91 -16.45 21.40 -4.15
CA LEU A 91 -16.60 20.90 -2.78
C LEU A 91 -16.91 19.39 -2.71
N LYS A 92 -17.72 18.86 -3.63
CA LYS A 92 -17.97 17.41 -3.75
C LYS A 92 -16.69 16.66 -4.11
N ALA A 93 -15.90 17.17 -5.06
CA ALA A 93 -14.64 16.57 -5.47
C ALA A 93 -13.60 16.62 -4.33
N GLN A 94 -13.49 17.75 -3.63
CA GLN A 94 -12.65 17.89 -2.44
C GLN A 94 -13.08 16.95 -1.30
N THR A 95 -14.38 16.78 -1.07
CA THR A 95 -14.88 15.85 -0.05
C THR A 95 -14.47 14.41 -0.38
N ALA A 96 -14.66 13.98 -1.64
CA ALA A 96 -14.24 12.66 -2.10
C ALA A 96 -12.73 12.46 -1.97
N LEU A 97 -11.94 13.49 -2.35
CA LEU A 97 -10.49 13.50 -2.22
C LEU A 97 -10.04 13.27 -0.78
N TRP A 98 -10.55 14.08 0.16
CA TRP A 98 -10.16 13.99 1.57
C TRP A 98 -10.56 12.66 2.20
N HIS A 99 -11.72 12.12 1.83
CA HIS A 99 -12.14 10.80 2.29
C HIS A 99 -11.19 9.69 1.76
N LEU A 100 -10.85 9.72 0.47
CA LEU A 100 -9.92 8.75 -0.12
C LEU A 100 -8.51 8.86 0.46
N TYR A 101 -8.00 10.08 0.62
CA TYR A 101 -6.69 10.34 1.22
C TYR A 101 -6.60 9.72 2.60
N ARG A 102 -7.63 9.94 3.43
CA ARG A 102 -7.70 9.37 4.76
C ARG A 102 -7.85 7.84 4.75
N ARG A 103 -8.73 7.30 3.91
CA ARG A 103 -8.95 5.86 3.78
C ARG A 103 -7.64 5.14 3.43
N VAL A 104 -6.91 5.63 2.43
CA VAL A 104 -5.62 5.08 2.02
C VAL A 104 -4.56 5.23 3.12
N ALA A 105 -4.50 6.37 3.80
CA ALA A 105 -3.53 6.61 4.87
C ALA A 105 -3.73 5.72 6.12
N MET A 106 -4.96 5.29 6.39
CA MET A 106 -5.26 4.44 7.56
C MET A 106 -4.97 2.95 7.34
N LEU A 107 -4.84 2.48 6.09
CA LEU A 107 -4.66 1.07 5.81
C LEU A 107 -3.27 0.59 6.27
N SER A 108 -3.26 -0.46 7.09
CA SER A 108 -2.04 -1.16 7.48
C SER A 108 -1.62 -2.11 6.36
N CYS A 109 -0.71 -1.65 5.50
CA CYS A 109 -0.25 -2.40 4.34
C CYS A 109 1.04 -3.17 4.65
N GLY A 110 1.09 -4.45 4.25
CA GLY A 110 2.34 -5.21 4.20
C GLY A 110 3.30 -4.66 3.12
N PRO A 111 4.56 -5.11 3.09
CA PRO A 111 5.59 -4.57 2.20
C PRO A 111 5.19 -4.63 0.72
N GLN A 112 4.46 -5.67 0.29
CA GLN A 112 4.01 -5.84 -1.09
C GLN A 112 2.93 -4.84 -1.54
N LEU A 113 2.15 -4.30 -0.59
CA LEU A 113 1.06 -3.35 -0.87
C LEU A 113 1.46 -1.90 -0.60
N LYS A 114 2.60 -1.68 0.08
CA LYS A 114 3.08 -0.36 0.47
C LYS A 114 3.45 0.51 -0.72
N GLU A 115 4.00 -0.09 -1.78
CA GLU A 115 4.28 0.62 -3.04
C GLU A 115 2.98 1.15 -3.67
N ARG A 116 1.96 0.29 -3.80
CA ARG A 116 0.62 0.68 -4.31
C ARG A 116 -0.01 1.79 -3.45
N GLN A 117 0.12 1.68 -2.13
CA GLN A 117 -0.37 2.71 -1.21
C GLN A 117 0.31 4.07 -1.46
N SER A 118 1.63 4.09 -1.67
CA SER A 118 2.38 5.31 -2.00
C SER A 118 1.92 5.92 -3.31
N THR A 119 1.79 5.12 -4.37
CA THR A 119 1.30 5.58 -5.67
C THR A 119 -0.08 6.24 -5.57
N TYR A 120 -0.99 5.67 -4.76
CA TYR A 120 -2.31 6.25 -4.55
C TYR A 120 -2.26 7.54 -3.73
N GLN A 121 -1.38 7.64 -2.75
CA GLN A 121 -1.18 8.87 -1.98
C GLN A 121 -0.64 10.01 -2.85
N GLU A 122 0.32 9.71 -3.75
CA GLU A 122 0.86 10.66 -4.72
C GLU A 122 -0.21 11.12 -5.71
N ALA A 123 -0.99 10.18 -6.28
CA ALA A 123 -2.08 10.52 -7.19
C ALA A 123 -3.14 11.44 -6.53
N LEU A 124 -3.47 11.18 -5.26
CA LEU A 124 -4.38 12.03 -4.49
C LEU A 124 -3.77 13.40 -4.19
N ALA A 125 -2.47 13.49 -3.92
CA ALA A 125 -1.79 14.77 -3.70
C ALA A 125 -1.88 15.67 -4.94
N LEU A 126 -1.59 15.13 -6.13
CA LEU A 126 -1.68 15.85 -7.40
C LEU A 126 -3.10 16.37 -7.69
N LEU A 127 -4.12 15.54 -7.41
CA LEU A 127 -5.53 15.97 -7.53
C LEU A 127 -5.88 17.07 -6.54
N GLY A 128 -5.33 17.01 -5.32
CA GLY A 128 -5.47 18.05 -4.32
C GLY A 128 -4.94 19.40 -4.78
N ASP A 129 -3.76 19.42 -5.40
CA ASP A 129 -3.18 20.64 -5.95
C ASP A 129 -4.05 21.22 -7.08
N LYS A 130 -4.56 20.38 -7.98
CA LYS A 130 -5.48 20.84 -9.05
C LYS A 130 -6.77 21.43 -8.47
N LEU A 131 -7.43 20.73 -7.55
CA LEU A 131 -8.67 21.21 -6.91
C LEU A 131 -8.47 22.47 -6.07
N ASN A 132 -7.30 22.64 -5.44
CA ASN A 132 -6.97 23.86 -4.71
C ASN A 132 -6.79 25.06 -5.65
N ARG A 133 -6.24 24.85 -6.85
CA ARG A 133 -6.15 25.91 -7.88
C ARG A 133 -7.54 26.35 -8.33
N LEU A 134 -8.40 25.41 -8.73
CA LEU A 134 -9.78 25.70 -9.15
C LEU A 134 -10.58 26.45 -8.06
N ALA A 135 -10.45 26.02 -6.79
CA ALA A 135 -11.12 26.67 -5.66
C ALA A 135 -10.62 28.08 -5.32
N ASN A 136 -9.40 28.44 -5.76
CA ASN A 136 -8.85 29.78 -5.55
C ASN A 136 -9.16 30.72 -6.72
N VAL A 137 -9.33 30.20 -7.95
CA VAL A 137 -9.71 31.00 -9.13
C VAL A 137 -11.10 31.63 -8.99
N GLU A 138 -12.07 30.91 -8.39
CA GLU A 138 -13.41 31.46 -8.09
C GLU A 138 -13.38 32.69 -7.16
N ARG A 139 -12.30 32.90 -6.38
CA ARG A 139 -12.20 34.06 -5.47
C ARG A 139 -11.70 35.32 -6.16
N ASP A 140 -10.88 35.18 -7.21
CA ASP A 140 -10.32 36.31 -7.94
C ASP A 140 -11.29 36.85 -9.00
N THR A 141 -12.24 36.04 -9.48
CA THR A 141 -13.26 36.45 -10.45
C THR A 141 -14.51 37.10 -9.82
N GLY A 142 -14.66 37.04 -8.49
CA GLY A 142 -15.81 37.58 -7.75
C GLY A 142 -15.81 39.10 -7.48
N SER A 143 -14.76 39.84 -7.86
CA SER A 143 -14.62 41.28 -7.57
C SER A 143 -14.76 42.16 -8.82
N GLY A 144 -15.77 41.89 -9.64
CA GLY A 144 -16.07 42.63 -10.87
C GLY A 144 -17.49 43.19 -10.91
N ARG A 145 -17.88 44.02 -9.93
CA ARG A 145 -19.11 44.83 -10.04
C ARG A 145 -18.77 46.32 -9.97
N THR A 146 -18.76 46.92 -11.15
CA THR A 146 -18.68 48.36 -11.41
C THR A 146 -19.85 49.10 -10.78
N THR A 147 -19.55 50.13 -9.97
CA THR A 147 -20.41 51.32 -9.81
C THR A 147 -19.49 52.55 -9.72
N PRO A 148 -19.82 53.68 -10.38
CA PRO A 148 -19.01 54.91 -10.37
C PRO A 148 -19.21 55.70 -9.06
N PRO A 149 -18.32 56.65 -8.71
CA PRO A 149 -18.34 57.29 -7.40
C PRO A 149 -19.44 58.36 -7.31
N PRO A 150 -19.90 58.64 -6.09
CA PRO A 150 -20.04 60.04 -5.70
C PRO A 150 -19.42 60.35 -4.33
N THR A 151 -18.53 61.34 -4.36
CA THR A 151 -18.42 62.49 -3.44
C THR A 151 -18.79 62.31 -1.95
N SER A 152 -17.77 62.49 -1.09
CA SER A 152 -17.79 62.72 0.38
C SER A 152 -18.81 63.78 0.85
N PRO A 153 -19.10 63.98 2.18
CA PRO A 153 -18.35 63.52 3.37
C PRO A 153 -19.14 63.08 4.64
N LEU A 154 -18.42 62.42 5.55
CA LEU A 154 -18.55 62.37 7.03
C LEU A 154 -19.96 62.29 7.66
N GLN A 155 -20.32 61.12 8.20
CA GLN A 155 -20.99 61.05 9.50
C GLN A 155 -20.82 59.69 10.17
N GLN A 156 -20.08 59.68 11.29
CA GLN A 156 -20.03 58.58 12.24
C GLN A 156 -21.39 58.48 12.96
N SER A 157 -21.95 57.28 13.05
CA SER A 157 -22.91 56.95 14.11
C SER A 157 -22.66 55.52 14.59
N HIS A 158 -22.43 55.41 15.89
CA HIS A 158 -22.14 54.20 16.65
C HIS A 158 -23.41 53.37 16.86
N HIS A 159 -23.31 52.05 16.72
CA HIS A 159 -23.90 51.08 17.67
C HIS A 159 -23.14 49.74 17.64
N PRO A 160 -23.11 49.00 18.76
CA PRO A 160 -22.08 48.01 19.06
C PRO A 160 -22.47 46.65 18.49
N VAL A 161 -21.64 46.10 17.60
CA VAL A 161 -21.73 44.70 17.19
C VAL A 161 -20.55 43.98 17.82
N GLN A 162 -20.87 42.97 18.60
CA GLN A 162 -19.93 42.06 19.27
C GLN A 162 -18.83 41.62 18.29
N ASP A 163 -17.59 41.98 18.63
CA ASP A 163 -16.39 41.51 17.96
C ASP A 163 -16.31 39.98 18.05
N ARG A 164 -16.84 39.30 17.04
CA ARG A 164 -16.30 38.00 16.61
C ARG A 164 -14.87 38.28 16.15
N ARG A 165 -13.93 38.13 17.08
CA ARG A 165 -12.51 37.95 16.81
C ARG A 165 -12.33 36.73 15.89
N THR A 166 -12.45 36.92 14.58
CA THR A 166 -11.82 36.02 13.61
C THR A 166 -10.32 36.28 13.70
N TYR A 167 -9.64 35.44 14.47
CA TYR A 167 -8.19 35.33 14.42
C TYR A 167 -7.78 35.02 12.97
N TYR A 168 -7.33 36.05 12.24
CA TYR A 168 -6.50 35.86 11.06
C TYR A 168 -5.07 35.65 11.52
N GLY A 169 -4.50 34.51 11.14
CA GLY A 169 -3.09 34.18 11.32
C GLY A 169 -2.89 32.79 11.90
N MET A 170 -2.52 31.84 11.05
CA MET A 170 -1.21 31.17 11.10
C MET A 170 -1.18 29.96 10.15
N ASN A 171 -0.21 30.00 9.25
CA ASN A 171 0.56 28.91 8.64
C ASN A 171 0.04 27.48 8.81
N THR A 172 -0.28 26.82 7.70
CA THR A 172 0.01 25.38 7.55
C THR A 172 0.33 25.05 6.09
N THR A 173 1.61 25.12 5.74
CA THR A 173 2.22 24.22 4.76
C THR A 173 1.86 22.78 5.16
N PRO A 174 1.53 21.86 4.22
CA PRO A 174 1.29 20.47 4.57
C PRO A 174 2.49 19.88 5.32
N PRO A 175 2.29 19.06 6.37
CA PRO A 175 3.40 18.32 6.95
C PRO A 175 3.93 17.38 5.87
N LEU A 176 5.25 17.45 5.62
CA LEU A 176 5.95 16.52 4.77
C LEU A 176 5.73 15.08 5.30
N PRO A 177 5.63 14.08 4.41
CA PRO A 177 5.46 12.70 4.82
C PRO A 177 6.65 12.26 5.67
N THR A 178 6.40 11.86 6.91
CA THR A 178 7.37 11.11 7.71
C THR A 178 7.56 9.75 7.07
N VAL A 179 8.59 9.65 6.24
CA VAL A 179 9.10 8.40 5.69
C VAL A 179 9.60 7.54 6.85
N SER A 180 8.78 6.59 7.29
CA SER A 180 9.24 5.56 8.23
C SER A 180 10.01 4.50 7.45
N LEU A 181 11.30 4.77 7.23
CA LEU A 181 12.28 3.78 6.84
C LEU A 181 12.82 3.09 8.10
N SER A 182 12.89 1.77 8.02
CA SER A 182 13.32 0.87 9.09
C SER A 182 14.84 0.97 9.31
N SER A 183 15.29 2.07 9.89
CA SER A 183 16.52 2.14 10.67
C SER A 183 16.43 3.41 11.52
N ALA A 184 16.36 3.25 12.84
CA ALA A 184 16.06 4.33 13.78
C ALA A 184 17.12 5.45 13.81
N GLU A 185 18.30 5.21 13.24
CA GLU A 185 19.42 6.16 13.17
C GLU A 185 19.32 7.03 11.91
N ALA A 186 19.12 6.43 10.73
CA ALA A 186 18.94 7.17 9.48
C ALA A 186 17.69 8.07 9.50
N ASN A 187 16.63 7.64 10.19
CA ASN A 187 15.38 8.38 10.28
C ASN A 187 15.51 9.65 11.13
N ARG A 188 16.46 9.70 12.09
CA ARG A 188 16.76 10.89 12.88
C ARG A 188 17.55 11.93 12.08
N ASP A 189 18.55 11.51 11.33
CA ASP A 189 19.37 12.45 10.54
C ASP A 189 18.57 13.09 9.39
N LEU A 190 17.70 12.31 8.73
CA LEU A 190 16.79 12.81 7.67
C LEU A 190 15.71 13.77 8.23
N THR A 191 15.15 13.49 9.41
CA THR A 191 14.15 14.39 10.02
C THR A 191 14.78 15.67 10.56
N VAL A 192 15.98 15.60 11.12
CA VAL A 192 16.76 16.78 11.54
C VAL A 192 17.15 17.63 10.33
N GLY A 193 17.57 17.00 9.22
CA GLY A 193 17.87 17.70 7.96
C GLY A 193 16.65 18.38 7.34
N ALA A 194 15.49 17.69 7.31
CA ALA A 194 14.24 18.25 6.79
C ALA A 194 13.70 19.40 7.65
N GLN A 195 13.83 19.31 8.97
CA GLN A 195 13.43 20.39 9.88
C GLN A 195 14.38 21.59 9.77
N ALA A 196 15.69 21.37 9.70
CA ALA A 196 16.66 22.44 9.48
C ALA A 196 16.45 23.16 8.15
N LEU A 197 16.09 22.42 7.09
CA LEU A 197 15.71 22.99 5.80
C LEU A 197 14.42 23.82 5.89
N ALA A 198 13.39 23.30 6.57
CA ALA A 198 12.12 24.00 6.77
C ALA A 198 12.29 25.29 7.60
N ASP A 199 13.11 25.24 8.65
CA ASP A 199 13.44 26.39 9.50
C ASP A 199 14.21 27.45 8.70
N ARG A 200 15.14 27.03 7.82
CA ARG A 200 15.81 27.93 6.87
C ARG A 200 14.84 28.59 5.90
N PHE A 201 13.93 27.84 5.29
CA PHE A 201 12.90 28.42 4.41
C PHE A 201 12.02 29.45 5.14
N HIS A 202 11.63 29.17 6.39
CA HIS A 202 10.87 30.12 7.21
C HIS A 202 11.69 31.37 7.55
N ALA A 203 12.99 31.22 7.83
CA ALA A 203 13.88 32.35 8.07
C ALA A 203 14.01 33.24 6.82
N THR A 204 14.15 32.63 5.63
CA THR A 204 14.23 33.34 4.35
C THR A 204 12.91 34.04 4.01
N ASP A 205 11.75 33.40 4.19
CA ASP A 205 10.43 34.02 3.97
C ASP A 205 10.21 35.22 4.91
N LYS A 206 10.61 35.07 6.18
CA LYS A 206 10.56 36.17 7.16
C LYS A 206 11.47 37.33 6.76
N PHE A 207 12.69 37.05 6.29
CA PHE A 207 13.61 38.08 5.81
C PHE A 207 13.05 38.84 4.60
N LEU A 208 12.50 38.13 3.61
CA LEU A 208 11.90 38.75 2.42
C LEU A 208 10.69 39.62 2.76
N ARG A 209 9.85 39.19 3.72
CA ARG A 209 8.71 40.00 4.21
C ARG A 209 9.17 41.27 4.91
N ASN A 210 10.18 41.17 5.77
CA ASN A 210 10.74 42.34 6.46
C ASN A 210 11.34 43.33 5.45
N LEU A 211 12.12 42.84 4.48
CA LEU A 211 12.71 43.68 3.43
C LEU A 211 11.64 44.39 2.58
N ASN A 212 10.53 43.71 2.29
CA ASN A 212 9.39 44.31 1.57
C ASN A 212 8.67 45.37 2.43
N CYS A 213 8.54 45.15 3.74
CA CYS A 213 8.01 46.14 4.68
C CYS A 213 8.90 47.38 4.76
N ASP A 214 10.23 47.19 4.87
CA ASP A 214 11.20 48.29 4.94
C ASP A 214 11.25 49.08 3.62
N LEU A 215 11.13 48.41 2.48
CA LEU A 215 11.03 49.05 1.17
C LEU A 215 9.75 49.89 1.03
N ARG A 216 8.62 49.39 1.56
CA ARG A 216 7.36 50.15 1.58
C ARG A 216 7.45 51.36 2.52
N GLN A 217 8.09 51.21 3.68
CA GLN A 217 8.27 52.32 4.63
C GLN A 217 9.20 53.42 4.06
N THR A 218 10.28 53.04 3.39
CA THR A 218 11.19 54.02 2.75
C THR A 218 10.52 54.74 1.59
N MET A 219 9.73 54.04 0.76
CA MET A 219 8.91 54.66 -0.30
C MET A 219 7.83 55.60 0.26
N LEU A 220 7.19 55.23 1.38
CA LEU A 220 6.19 56.09 2.06
C LEU A 220 6.81 57.35 2.67
N ASN A 221 8.08 57.29 3.09
CA ASN A 221 8.82 58.43 3.65
C ASN A 221 9.43 59.35 2.57
N GLY A 222 9.17 59.10 1.28
CA GLY A 222 9.62 59.96 0.17
C GLY A 222 11.14 59.94 -0.08
N VAL A 223 11.86 58.94 0.44
CA VAL A 223 13.30 58.79 0.25
C VAL A 223 13.55 57.95 -1.00
N PHE A 224 13.96 58.59 -2.09
CA PHE A 224 14.40 57.91 -3.31
C PHE A 224 15.91 57.65 -3.24
N LEU A 225 16.31 56.39 -3.43
CA LEU A 225 17.73 56.02 -3.53
C LEU A 225 18.35 56.69 -4.75
N THR A 226 19.58 57.19 -4.61
CA THR A 226 20.35 57.65 -5.76
C THR A 226 20.69 56.48 -6.68
N THR A 227 21.00 56.75 -7.95
CA THR A 227 21.39 55.70 -8.92
C THR A 227 22.56 54.85 -8.45
N GLU A 228 23.50 55.44 -7.71
CA GLU A 228 24.66 54.77 -7.14
C GLU A 228 24.27 53.84 -5.98
N GLN A 229 23.41 54.30 -5.06
CA GLN A 229 22.88 53.48 -3.97
C GLN A 229 22.02 52.31 -4.47
N ASN A 230 21.26 52.51 -5.56
CA ASN A 230 20.53 51.43 -6.22
C ASN A 230 21.47 50.41 -6.86
N SER A 231 22.59 50.84 -7.44
CA SER A 231 23.59 49.92 -8.02
C SER A 231 24.25 49.07 -6.94
N ASP A 232 24.64 49.67 -5.82
CA ASP A 232 25.27 48.96 -4.70
C ASP A 232 24.30 47.98 -4.03
N LEU A 233 23.04 48.37 -3.86
CA LEU A 233 21.99 47.47 -3.36
C LEU A 233 21.76 46.29 -4.32
N MET A 234 21.71 46.54 -5.62
CA MET A 234 21.54 45.48 -6.62
C MET A 234 22.73 44.53 -6.67
N GLU A 235 23.95 45.01 -6.45
CA GLU A 235 25.13 44.14 -6.37
C GLU A 235 25.16 43.32 -5.08
N ALA A 236 24.78 43.91 -3.94
CA ALA A 236 24.62 43.19 -2.68
C ALA A 236 23.55 42.09 -2.80
N VAL A 237 22.41 42.40 -3.41
CA VAL A 237 21.35 41.40 -3.67
C VAL A 237 21.85 40.30 -4.60
N ARG A 238 22.55 40.64 -5.70
CA ARG A 238 23.12 39.63 -6.61
C ARG A 238 24.16 38.73 -5.94
N SER A 239 24.95 39.28 -5.02
CA SER A 239 25.92 38.53 -4.22
C SER A 239 25.24 37.53 -3.29
N VAL A 240 24.24 37.99 -2.53
CA VAL A 240 23.46 37.13 -1.62
C VAL A 240 22.73 36.03 -2.39
N VAL A 241 22.12 36.36 -3.53
CA VAL A 241 21.45 35.38 -4.40
C VAL A 241 22.44 34.34 -4.93
N ARG A 242 23.64 34.75 -5.38
CA ARG A 242 24.68 33.81 -5.82
C ARG A 242 25.17 32.89 -4.69
N ALA A 243 25.35 33.44 -3.49
CA ALA A 243 25.77 32.66 -2.33
C ALA A 243 24.70 31.63 -1.94
N GLU A 244 23.42 32.00 -1.94
CA GLU A 244 22.33 31.10 -1.61
C GLU A 244 22.13 30.01 -2.68
N ILE A 245 22.27 30.36 -3.98
CA ILE A 245 22.25 29.38 -5.06
C ILE A 245 23.38 28.36 -4.88
N ALA A 246 24.61 28.81 -4.63
CA ALA A 246 25.74 27.90 -4.40
C ALA A 246 25.51 26.99 -3.18
N HIS A 247 24.95 27.54 -2.10
CA HIS A 247 24.63 26.79 -0.89
C HIS A 247 23.50 25.77 -1.11
N LEU A 248 22.56 26.01 -2.03
CA LEU A 248 21.48 25.06 -2.35
C LEU A 248 21.93 24.00 -3.36
N THR A 249 22.80 24.34 -4.30
CA THR A 249 23.29 23.40 -5.33
C THR A 249 24.24 22.34 -4.77
N ALA A 250 25.10 22.69 -3.80
CA ALA A 250 26.08 21.74 -3.25
C ALA A 250 25.44 20.52 -2.54
N PRO A 251 24.43 20.69 -1.66
CA PRO A 251 23.68 19.56 -1.10
C PRO A 251 22.96 18.74 -2.16
N MET A 252 22.42 19.38 -3.21
CA MET A 252 21.73 18.65 -4.28
C MET A 252 22.67 17.71 -5.04
N HIS A 253 23.89 18.15 -5.38
CA HIS A 253 24.88 17.27 -6.04
C HIS A 253 25.30 16.11 -5.14
N SER A 254 25.47 16.33 -3.84
CA SER A 254 25.74 15.25 -2.87
C SER A 254 24.60 14.24 -2.84
N THR A 255 23.34 14.68 -2.83
CA THR A 255 22.19 13.77 -2.85
C THR A 255 22.06 13.02 -4.18
N GLU A 256 22.50 13.61 -5.29
CA GLU A 256 22.48 12.97 -6.61
C GLU A 256 23.52 11.84 -6.71
N GLU A 257 24.71 12.04 -6.13
CA GLU A 257 25.73 10.99 -6.00
C GLU A 257 25.25 9.83 -5.12
N GLU A 258 24.62 10.13 -3.99
CA GLU A 258 24.03 9.11 -3.10
C GLU A 258 22.91 8.31 -3.78
N LEU A 259 22.04 8.96 -4.55
CA LEU A 259 20.99 8.30 -5.33
C LEU A 259 21.58 7.41 -6.45
N SER A 260 22.68 7.83 -7.07
CA SER A 260 23.39 7.04 -8.07
C SER A 260 24.00 5.77 -7.47
N ALA A 261 24.64 5.89 -6.31
CA ALA A 261 25.17 4.75 -5.56
C ALA A 261 24.05 3.77 -5.14
N LEU A 262 22.94 4.29 -4.62
CA LEU A 262 21.79 3.47 -4.23
C LEU A 262 21.17 2.73 -5.42
N THR A 263 21.12 3.38 -6.60
CA THR A 263 20.62 2.75 -7.82
C THR A 263 21.49 1.57 -8.24
N ALA A 264 22.81 1.71 -8.15
CA ALA A 264 23.75 0.62 -8.45
C ALA A 264 23.58 -0.58 -7.50
N ASP A 265 23.34 -0.30 -6.21
CA ASP A 265 23.07 -1.35 -5.21
C ASP A 265 21.76 -2.09 -5.47
N ILE A 266 20.70 -1.38 -5.85
CA ILE A 266 19.42 -1.98 -6.24
C ILE A 266 19.61 -2.93 -7.43
N ASP A 267 20.39 -2.52 -8.43
CA ASP A 267 20.66 -3.37 -9.59
C ASP A 267 21.50 -4.60 -9.24
N ASN A 268 22.44 -4.49 -8.30
CA ASN A 268 23.18 -5.65 -7.78
C ASN A 268 22.25 -6.63 -7.06
N LEU A 269 21.39 -6.14 -6.18
CA LEU A 269 20.40 -6.98 -5.49
C LEU A 269 19.46 -7.68 -6.48
N ARG A 270 19.01 -6.99 -7.53
CA ARG A 270 18.19 -7.59 -8.58
C ARG A 270 18.91 -8.75 -9.29
N ARG A 271 20.21 -8.62 -9.56
CA ARG A 271 21.02 -9.70 -10.14
C ARG A 271 21.14 -10.90 -9.19
N GLU A 272 21.35 -10.67 -7.90
CA GLU A 272 21.41 -11.74 -6.90
C GLU A 272 20.08 -12.49 -6.76
N VAL A 273 18.96 -11.76 -6.76
CA VAL A 273 17.61 -12.35 -6.76
C VAL A 273 17.39 -13.19 -8.03
N ALA A 274 17.85 -12.74 -9.20
CA ALA A 274 17.76 -13.52 -10.42
C ALA A 274 18.57 -14.84 -10.33
N LEU A 275 19.79 -14.79 -9.78
CA LEU A 275 20.63 -15.97 -9.58
C LEU A 275 20.03 -16.97 -8.59
N THR A 276 19.46 -16.49 -7.49
CA THR A 276 18.80 -17.36 -6.50
C THR A 276 17.55 -18.02 -7.06
N ASN A 277 16.74 -17.30 -7.85
CA ASN A 277 15.59 -17.88 -8.56
C ASN A 277 16.02 -18.97 -9.56
N ALA A 278 17.10 -18.75 -10.31
CA ALA A 278 17.64 -19.76 -11.20
C ALA A 278 18.09 -21.03 -10.45
N ARG A 279 18.74 -20.88 -9.29
CA ARG A 279 19.11 -22.00 -8.41
C ARG A 279 17.90 -22.74 -7.84
N LEU A 280 16.84 -22.02 -7.48
CA LEU A 280 15.61 -22.63 -6.99
C LEU A 280 14.93 -23.47 -8.10
N ALA A 281 14.95 -22.99 -9.34
CA ALA A 281 14.42 -23.72 -10.48
C ALA A 281 15.18 -25.03 -10.72
N THR A 282 16.51 -25.01 -10.67
CA THR A 282 17.33 -26.24 -10.82
C THR A 282 17.11 -27.22 -9.67
N MET A 283 16.99 -26.73 -8.43
CA MET A 283 16.64 -27.58 -7.29
C MET A 283 15.25 -28.22 -7.43
N THR A 284 14.26 -27.46 -7.92
CA THR A 284 12.90 -27.95 -8.15
C THR A 284 12.91 -29.08 -9.19
N GLU A 285 13.66 -28.91 -10.28
CA GLU A 285 13.79 -29.95 -11.30
C GLU A 285 14.47 -31.21 -10.74
N ALA A 286 15.55 -31.05 -9.97
CA ALA A 286 16.21 -32.17 -9.31
C ALA A 286 15.27 -32.92 -8.34
N TYR A 287 14.43 -32.20 -7.61
CA TYR A 287 13.42 -32.80 -6.73
C TYR A 287 12.38 -33.62 -7.50
N ASN A 288 11.90 -33.12 -8.64
CA ASN A 288 10.96 -33.84 -9.50
C ASN A 288 11.56 -35.15 -10.04
N ILE A 289 12.84 -35.10 -10.46
CA ILE A 289 13.58 -36.30 -10.90
C ILE A 289 13.65 -37.32 -9.77
N LEU A 290 13.99 -36.89 -8.54
CA LEU A 290 14.05 -37.76 -7.37
C LEU A 290 12.70 -38.43 -7.08
N GLN A 291 11.60 -37.67 -7.09
CA GLN A 291 10.27 -38.25 -6.93
C GLN A 291 9.96 -39.29 -8.01
N ALA A 292 10.25 -38.98 -9.28
CA ALA A 292 10.02 -39.91 -10.38
C ALA A 292 10.88 -41.19 -10.28
N THR A 293 12.09 -41.09 -9.70
CA THR A 293 12.92 -42.27 -9.41
C THR A 293 12.37 -43.10 -8.25
N GLY A 294 11.85 -42.47 -7.19
CA GLY A 294 11.20 -43.17 -6.08
C GLY A 294 10.00 -43.99 -6.55
N VAL A 295 9.10 -43.39 -7.34
CA VAL A 295 7.95 -44.09 -7.92
C VAL A 295 8.37 -45.29 -8.80
N ARG A 296 9.48 -45.16 -9.55
CA ARG A 296 10.03 -46.28 -10.32
C ARG A 296 10.54 -47.40 -9.42
N GLN A 297 11.26 -47.07 -8.35
CA GLN A 297 11.76 -48.04 -7.38
C GLN A 297 10.61 -48.77 -6.68
N ASP A 298 9.55 -48.08 -6.27
CA ASP A 298 8.37 -48.71 -5.66
C ASP A 298 7.70 -49.70 -6.60
N ARG A 299 7.58 -49.37 -7.89
CA ARG A 299 7.08 -50.31 -8.91
C ARG A 299 7.98 -51.52 -9.06
N HIS A 300 9.30 -51.32 -9.08
CA HIS A 300 10.25 -52.43 -9.15
C HIS A 300 10.13 -53.35 -7.93
N LEU A 301 9.98 -52.79 -6.73
CA LEU A 301 9.75 -53.57 -5.51
C LEU A 301 8.45 -54.37 -5.59
N ALA A 302 7.35 -53.76 -6.04
CA ALA A 302 6.08 -54.46 -6.21
C ALA A 302 6.18 -55.64 -7.19
N THR A 303 6.87 -55.45 -8.33
CA THR A 303 7.11 -56.54 -9.29
C THR A 303 7.94 -57.66 -8.69
N LEU A 304 9.01 -57.32 -7.94
CA LEU A 304 9.84 -58.34 -7.26
C LEU A 304 9.03 -59.12 -6.23
N THR A 305 8.19 -58.45 -5.44
CA THR A 305 7.29 -59.12 -4.49
C THR A 305 6.35 -60.09 -5.20
N GLN A 306 5.75 -59.67 -6.33
CA GLN A 306 4.87 -60.53 -7.12
C GLN A 306 5.61 -61.76 -7.68
N VAL A 307 6.83 -61.58 -8.17
CA VAL A 307 7.65 -62.70 -8.67
C VAL A 307 7.99 -63.67 -7.54
N MET A 308 8.38 -63.18 -6.37
CA MET A 308 8.65 -64.02 -5.20
C MET A 308 7.42 -64.84 -4.79
N GLN A 309 6.25 -64.19 -4.74
CA GLN A 309 5.00 -64.88 -4.42
C GLN A 309 4.66 -65.97 -5.44
N GLY A 310 4.87 -65.71 -6.74
CA GLY A 310 4.70 -66.73 -7.78
C GLY A 310 5.68 -67.90 -7.65
N VAL A 311 6.93 -67.65 -7.21
CA VAL A 311 7.89 -68.71 -6.92
C VAL A 311 7.44 -69.55 -5.73
N ASP A 312 6.96 -68.92 -4.66
CA ASP A 312 6.44 -69.61 -3.47
C ASP A 312 5.22 -70.49 -3.81
N ASP A 313 4.29 -69.97 -4.62
CA ASP A 313 3.12 -70.72 -5.10
C ASP A 313 3.55 -71.92 -5.95
N HIS A 314 4.55 -71.76 -6.82
CA HIS A 314 5.08 -72.85 -7.63
C HIS A 314 5.74 -73.94 -6.78
N LEU A 315 6.56 -73.55 -5.79
CA LEU A 315 7.19 -74.49 -4.86
C LEU A 315 6.14 -75.26 -4.06
N ARG A 316 5.06 -74.59 -3.62
CA ARG A 316 3.94 -75.22 -2.92
C ARG A 316 3.24 -76.25 -3.80
N ALA A 317 2.90 -75.88 -5.04
CA ALA A 317 2.28 -76.80 -6.00
C ALA A 317 3.18 -78.01 -6.31
N GLN A 318 4.50 -77.79 -6.43
CA GLN A 318 5.46 -78.87 -6.63
C GLN A 318 5.50 -79.83 -5.43
N SER A 319 5.48 -79.30 -4.20
CA SER A 319 5.43 -80.11 -2.98
C SER A 319 4.14 -80.93 -2.89
N GLU A 320 2.99 -80.33 -3.19
CA GLU A 320 1.70 -81.04 -3.23
C GLU A 320 1.69 -82.17 -4.28
N HIS A 321 2.25 -81.92 -5.47
CA HIS A 321 2.39 -82.94 -6.50
C HIS A 321 3.31 -84.10 -6.06
N GLN A 322 4.43 -83.79 -5.42
CA GLN A 322 5.33 -84.82 -4.86
C GLN A 322 4.63 -85.68 -3.80
N MET A 323 3.83 -85.06 -2.92
CA MET A 323 3.05 -85.79 -1.91
C MET A 323 1.98 -86.68 -2.54
N ALA A 324 1.32 -86.23 -3.61
CA ALA A 324 0.36 -87.04 -4.36
C ALA A 324 1.03 -88.26 -5.02
N LEU A 325 2.20 -88.06 -5.64
CA LEU A 325 3.01 -89.15 -6.20
C LEU A 325 3.41 -90.17 -5.13
N LEU A 326 3.87 -89.71 -3.96
CA LEU A 326 4.23 -90.61 -2.86
C LEU A 326 3.02 -91.40 -2.35
N ALA A 327 1.85 -90.77 -2.25
CA ALA A 327 0.61 -91.44 -1.86
C ALA A 327 0.22 -92.54 -2.88
N GLU A 328 0.35 -92.25 -4.19
CA GLU A 328 0.05 -93.23 -5.23
C GLU A 328 1.05 -94.39 -5.24
N VAL A 329 2.34 -94.12 -5.04
CA VAL A 329 3.36 -95.17 -4.88
C VAL A 329 3.03 -96.07 -3.70
N ARG A 330 2.63 -95.49 -2.56
CA ARG A 330 2.19 -96.27 -1.39
C ARG A 330 0.97 -97.14 -1.73
N ARG A 331 -0.04 -96.59 -2.39
CA ARG A 331 -1.24 -97.31 -2.82
C ARG A 331 -0.90 -98.49 -3.73
N LEU A 332 -0.01 -98.30 -4.69
CA LEU A 332 0.47 -99.37 -5.58
C LEU A 332 1.26 -100.44 -4.82
N GLY A 333 2.07 -100.04 -3.84
CA GLY A 333 2.78 -100.97 -2.95
C GLY A 333 1.82 -101.86 -2.16
N GLU A 334 0.79 -101.28 -1.54
CA GLU A 334 -0.25 -102.02 -0.82
C GLU A 334 -1.00 -103.00 -1.73
N GLN A 335 -1.30 -102.59 -2.97
CA GLN A 335 -1.91 -103.49 -3.96
C GLN A 335 -1.00 -104.65 -4.34
N LEU A 336 0.31 -104.40 -4.51
CA LEU A 336 1.28 -105.45 -4.82
C LEU A 336 1.36 -106.48 -3.68
N ASP A 337 1.43 -106.02 -2.42
CA ASP A 337 1.45 -106.90 -1.25
C ASP A 337 0.17 -107.74 -1.13
N ALA A 338 -0.99 -107.15 -1.43
CA ALA A 338 -2.25 -107.90 -1.51
C ALA A 338 -2.26 -108.97 -2.61
N THR A 339 -1.67 -108.69 -3.77
CA THR A 339 -1.54 -109.70 -4.84
C THR A 339 -0.50 -110.79 -4.52
N SER A 340 0.55 -110.43 -3.78
CA SER A 340 1.57 -111.35 -3.28
C SER A 340 0.97 -112.37 -2.31
N THR A 341 0.26 -111.89 -1.29
CA THR A 341 -0.45 -112.73 -0.31
C THR A 341 -1.51 -113.62 -0.95
N LEU A 342 -2.24 -113.14 -1.96
CA LEU A 342 -3.16 -113.98 -2.74
C LEU A 342 -2.44 -115.10 -3.51
N ARG A 343 -1.24 -114.85 -4.05
CA ARG A 343 -0.44 -115.91 -4.70
C ARG A 343 0.06 -116.93 -3.69
N GLU A 344 0.50 -116.51 -2.51
CA GLU A 344 0.93 -117.41 -1.43
C GLU A 344 -0.22 -118.33 -0.99
N LEU A 345 -1.41 -117.77 -0.78
CA LEU A 345 -2.61 -118.55 -0.48
C LEU A 345 -2.99 -119.52 -1.60
N GLN A 346 -2.85 -119.13 -2.87
CA GLN A 346 -3.06 -120.03 -4.02
C GLN A 346 -2.02 -121.16 -4.08
N THR A 347 -0.77 -120.91 -3.69
CA THR A 347 0.24 -121.97 -3.59
C THR A 347 -0.01 -122.92 -2.43
N ASP A 348 -0.49 -122.43 -1.29
CA ASP A 348 -0.84 -123.26 -0.15
C ASP A 348 -2.09 -124.11 -0.42
N LEU A 349 -3.07 -123.61 -1.18
CA LEU A 349 -4.26 -124.37 -1.61
C LEU A 349 -3.95 -125.48 -2.64
N ARG A 350 -2.75 -125.45 -3.24
CA ARG A 350 -2.28 -126.46 -4.21
C ARG A 350 -1.40 -127.54 -3.58
N ARG A 351 -1.04 -127.40 -2.31
CA ARG A 351 -0.40 -128.45 -1.49
C ARG A 351 -1.47 -129.20 -0.72
#